data_AF-A0A8X6XJD5-F1
#
_entry.id   AF-A0A8X6XJD5-F1
#
_cell.length_a   1.000
_cell.length_b   1.000
_cell.length_c   1.000
_cell.angle_alpha   90.00
_cell.angle_beta   90.00
_cell.angle_gamma   90.00
#
_symmetry.space_group_name_H-M   'P 1'
#
loop_
_entity.id
_entity.type
_entity.pdbx_description
1 polymer ?
#
loop_
_entity_poly.entity_id
_entity_poly.type
_entity_poly.pdbx_seq_one_letter_code
_entity_poly.pdbx_strand_id
1 'polypeptide(L)'
;MFRLVSSFPPTKENYSKAVQQVKERFGREDLLVQIYIRDLLGLVMQNATGKIKLELSELYDVLKSKLLSLESLGRTQEKFADFLETFGSRATGLREVQDC
;
A
#
# COMPACT_ATOMS: atom_id res chain seq x y z
N MET A 1 14.25 10.60 -5.25
CA MET A 1 15.06 9.39 -5.01
C MET A 1 16.56 9.65 -5.18
N PHE A 2 17.01 10.20 -6.31
CA PHE A 2 18.44 10.43 -6.60
C PHE A 2 19.19 11.29 -5.57
N ARG A 3 18.62 12.41 -5.08
CA ARG A 3 19.31 13.29 -4.11
C ARG A 3 19.75 12.59 -2.80
N LEU A 4 18.96 11.62 -2.31
CA LEU A 4 19.27 10.91 -1.07
C LEU A 4 20.47 9.98 -1.24
N VAL A 5 20.52 9.26 -2.36
CA VAL A 5 21.63 8.33 -2.63
C VAL A 5 22.90 9.13 -2.99
N SER A 6 22.76 10.21 -3.75
CA SER A 6 23.88 11.07 -4.16
C SER A 6 24.52 11.87 -3.01
N SER A 7 23.89 11.98 -1.83
CA SER A 7 24.50 12.64 -0.68
C SER A 7 25.53 11.79 0.05
N PHE A 8 25.59 10.49 -0.24
CA PHE A 8 26.59 9.59 0.34
C PHE A 8 27.84 9.56 -0.54
N PRO A 9 29.04 9.85 -0.01
CA PRO A 9 30.29 9.53 -0.67
C PRO A 9 30.33 8.07 -1.15
N PRO A 10 30.88 7.76 -2.35
CA PRO A 10 30.89 6.42 -2.94
C PRO A 10 31.99 5.54 -2.30
N THR A 11 31.91 5.33 -1.00
CA THR A 11 32.82 4.46 -0.24
C THR A 11 32.12 3.16 0.17
N LYS A 12 32.91 2.10 0.41
CA LYS A 12 32.39 0.77 0.75
C LYS A 12 31.49 0.81 1.99
N GLU A 13 31.85 1.64 2.96
CA GLU A 13 31.18 1.80 4.25
C GLU A 13 29.84 2.54 4.14
N ASN A 14 29.65 3.33 3.08
CA ASN A 14 28.47 4.17 2.90
C ASN A 14 27.35 3.49 2.11
N TYR A 15 27.63 2.42 1.36
CA TYR A 15 26.59 1.73 0.60
C TYR A 15 25.48 1.16 1.49
N SER A 16 25.83 0.52 2.61
CA SER A 16 24.84 -0.03 3.54
C SER A 16 23.95 1.07 4.15
N LYS A 17 24.55 2.20 4.53
CA LYS A 17 23.85 3.36 5.09
C LYS A 17 22.91 4.01 4.08
N ALA A 18 23.34 4.16 2.83
CA ALA A 18 22.52 4.69 1.75
C ALA A 18 21.30 3.78 1.50
N VAL A 19 21.51 2.46 1.44
CA VAL A 19 20.43 1.48 1.28
C VAL A 19 19.47 1.53 2.48
N GLN A 20 19.98 1.60 3.71
CA GLN A 20 19.16 1.70 4.91
C GLN A 20 18.29 2.97 4.89
N GLN A 21 18.86 4.14 4.60
CA GLN A 21 18.08 5.36 4.53
C GLN A 21 17.02 5.34 3.42
N VAL A 22 17.31 4.70 2.27
CA VAL A 22 16.30 4.50 1.23
C VAL A 22 15.16 3.63 1.75
N LYS A 23 15.46 2.54 2.47
CA LYS A 23 14.44 1.69 3.09
C LYS A 23 13.63 2.43 4.15
N GLU A 24 14.26 3.20 5.03
CA GLU A 24 13.56 3.96 6.08
C GLU A 24 12.65 5.05 5.48
N ARG A 25 13.11 5.73 4.43
CA ARG A 25 12.37 6.83 3.81
C ARG A 25 11.25 6.35 2.88
N PHE A 26 11.48 5.27 2.12
CA PHE A 26 10.58 4.83 1.05
C PHE A 26 9.99 3.44 1.26
N GLY A 27 10.58 2.59 2.09
CA GLY A 27 10.09 1.25 2.45
C GLY A 27 9.04 1.26 3.55
N ARG A 28 8.15 2.25 3.55
CA ARG A 28 7.05 2.40 4.51
C ARG A 28 5.98 1.35 4.23
N GLU A 29 6.12 0.18 4.85
CA GLU A 29 5.23 -0.96 4.68
C GLU A 29 3.77 -0.62 5.01
N ASP A 30 3.54 0.24 5.99
CA ASP A 30 2.21 0.74 6.35
C ASP A 30 1.50 1.47 5.20
N LEU A 31 2.24 2.31 4.47
CA LEU A 31 1.72 3.00 3.29
C LEU A 31 1.50 2.05 2.13
N LEU A 32 2.41 1.08 1.92
CA LEU A 32 2.26 0.07 0.88
C LEU A 32 1.01 -0.77 1.09
N VAL A 33 0.75 -1.22 2.32
CA VAL A 33 -0.48 -1.96 2.68
C VAL A 33 -1.73 -1.12 2.34
N GLN A 34 -1.75 0.16 2.71
CA GLN A 34 -2.87 1.05 2.39
C GLN A 34 -3.08 1.23 0.88
N ILE A 35 -2.01 1.36 0.09
CA ILE A 35 -2.10 1.47 -1.37
C ILE A 35 -2.68 0.18 -1.96
N TYR A 36 -2.13 -0.98 -1.59
CA TYR A 36 -2.59 -2.26 -2.13
C TYR A 36 -4.05 -2.54 -1.81
N ILE A 37 -4.52 -2.20 -0.60
CA ILE A 37 -5.92 -2.38 -0.22
C ILE A 37 -6.83 -1.40 -0.94
N ARG A 38 -6.44 -0.14 -1.08
CA ARG A 38 -7.20 0.83 -1.87
C ARG A 38 -7.33 0.41 -3.33
N ASP A 39 -6.24 -0.08 -3.92
CA ASP A 39 -6.27 -0.56 -5.30
C ASP A 39 -7.12 -1.83 -5.44
N LEU A 40 -7.07 -2.73 -4.45
CA LEU A 40 -7.88 -3.94 -4.40
C LEU A 40 -9.38 -3.58 -4.34
N LEU A 41 -9.74 -2.68 -3.42
CA LEU A 41 -11.12 -2.17 -3.30
C LEU A 41 -11.57 -1.46 -4.58
N GLY A 42 -10.70 -0.61 -5.15
CA GLY A 42 -10.98 0.09 -6.40
C GLY A 42 -11.29 -0.87 -7.54
N LEU A 43 -10.48 -1.92 -7.69
CA LEU A 43 -10.69 -2.96 -8.69
C LEU A 43 -11.99 -3.73 -8.48
N VAL A 44 -12.31 -4.11 -7.24
CA VAL A 44 -13.58 -4.79 -6.92
C VAL A 44 -14.78 -3.88 -7.23
N MET A 45 -14.73 -2.61 -6.85
CA MET A 45 -15.80 -1.64 -7.11
C MET A 45 -15.96 -1.35 -8.60
N GLN A 46 -14.85 -1.21 -9.34
CA GLN A 46 -14.87 -0.98 -10.78
C GLN A 46 -15.41 -2.19 -11.54
N ASN A 47 -15.07 -3.41 -11.10
CA ASN A 47 -15.64 -4.65 -11.62
C ASN A 47 -17.15 -4.74 -11.32
N ALA A 48 -17.57 -4.48 -10.07
CA ALA A 48 -18.98 -4.54 -9.67
C ALA A 48 -19.85 -3.49 -10.37
N THR A 49 -19.29 -2.32 -10.69
CA THR A 49 -20.00 -1.25 -11.41
C THR A 49 -19.88 -1.36 -12.94
N GLY A 50 -19.24 -2.41 -13.46
CA GLY A 50 -19.03 -2.61 -14.90
C GLY A 50 -18.17 -1.53 -15.57
N LYS A 51 -17.44 -0.72 -14.80
CA LYS A 51 -16.58 0.37 -15.30
C LYS A 51 -15.27 -0.14 -15.88
N ILE A 52 -14.84 -1.33 -15.48
CA ILE A 52 -13.70 -2.04 -16.04
C ILE A 52 -14.21 -3.29 -16.74
N LYS A 53 -13.77 -3.46 -18.00
CA LYS A 53 -13.83 -4.73 -18.74
C LYS A 53 -12.44 -5.34 -18.71
N LEU A 54 -12.13 -6.09 -17.65
CA LEU A 54 -11.03 -7.04 -17.66
C LEU A 54 -11.61 -8.41 -18.00
N GLU A 55 -10.89 -9.19 -18.79
CA GLU A 55 -11.22 -10.61 -18.93
C GLU A 55 -11.07 -11.31 -17.57
N LEU A 56 -11.85 -12.36 -17.33
CA LEU A 56 -11.89 -13.03 -16.03
C LEU A 56 -10.49 -13.52 -15.58
N SER A 57 -9.66 -13.96 -16.52
CA SER A 57 -8.28 -14.38 -16.25
C SER A 57 -7.42 -13.23 -15.76
N GLU A 58 -7.50 -12.07 -16.42
CA GLU A 58 -6.72 -10.89 -16.05
C GLU A 58 -7.15 -10.37 -14.68
N LEU A 59 -8.46 -10.37 -14.41
CA LEU A 59 -9.01 -9.99 -13.12
C LEU A 59 -8.45 -10.88 -12.00
N TYR A 60 -8.43 -12.20 -12.21
CA TYR A 60 -7.89 -13.16 -11.26
C TYR A 60 -6.39 -12.93 -10.99
N ASP A 61 -5.60 -12.72 -12.04
CA ASP A 61 -4.16 -12.50 -11.91
C ASP A 61 -3.85 -11.22 -11.13
N VAL A 62 -4.56 -10.13 -11.43
CA VAL A 62 -4.38 -8.86 -10.72
C VAL A 62 -4.83 -8.97 -9.26
N LEU A 63 -5.96 -9.62 -8.98
CA LEU A 63 -6.42 -9.88 -7.62
C LEU A 63 -5.39 -10.69 -6.82
N LYS A 64 -4.93 -11.80 -7.39
CA LYS A 64 -3.94 -12.68 -6.77
C LYS A 64 -2.63 -11.95 -6.50
N SER A 65 -2.14 -11.16 -7.45
CA SER A 65 -0.92 -10.36 -7.27
C SER A 65 -1.03 -9.36 -6.12
N LYS A 66 -2.19 -8.69 -5.97
CA LYS A 66 -2.42 -7.75 -4.87
C LYS A 66 -2.48 -8.46 -3.52
N LEU A 67 -3.13 -9.63 -3.46
CA LEU A 67 -3.20 -10.46 -2.25
C LEU A 67 -1.81 -10.99 -1.84
N LEU A 68 -1.03 -11.54 -2.78
CA LEU A 68 0.34 -12.00 -2.52
C LEU A 68 1.26 -10.86 -2.03
N SER A 69 1.07 -9.65 -2.56
CA SER A 69 1.81 -8.46 -2.11
C SER A 69 1.48 -8.12 -0.65
N LEU A 70 0.21 -8.23 -0.26
CA LEU A 70 -0.23 -8.01 1.12
C LEU A 70 0.29 -9.10 2.09
N GLU A 71 0.27 -10.36 1.66
CA GLU A 71 0.87 -11.47 2.42
C GLU A 71 2.37 -11.26 2.65
N SER A 72 3.11 -10.81 1.63
CA SER A 72 4.54 -10.50 1.76
C SER A 72 4.85 -9.36 2.75
N LEU A 73 3.86 -8.51 3.02
CA LEU A 73 3.92 -7.42 4.01
C LEU A 73 3.38 -7.85 5.39
N GLY A 74 3.22 -9.16 5.62
CA GLY A 74 2.78 -9.72 6.90
C GLY A 74 1.30 -9.49 7.21
N ARG A 75 0.49 -9.12 6.21
CA ARG A 75 -0.98 -9.03 6.36
C ARG A 75 -1.59 -10.38 6.05
N THR A 76 -1.91 -11.11 7.12
CA THR A 76 -2.68 -12.36 7.04
C THR A 76 -4.17 -12.05 7.15
N GLN A 77 -4.99 -13.03 6.78
CA GLN A 77 -6.45 -12.96 6.85
C GLN A 77 -6.96 -12.58 8.26
N GLU A 78 -6.23 -12.98 9.32
CA GLU A 78 -6.55 -12.68 10.72
C GLU A 78 -6.33 -11.20 11.10
N LYS A 79 -5.40 -10.49 10.46
CA LYS A 79 -5.05 -9.08 10.78
C LYS A 79 -5.76 -8.07 9.88
N PHE A 80 -6.69 -8.54 9.04
CA PHE A 80 -7.41 -7.70 8.08
C PHE A 80 -8.54 -6.91 8.76
N ALA A 81 -9.13 -7.45 9.84
CA ALA A 81 -10.18 -6.77 10.62
C ALA A 81 -9.67 -5.47 11.26
N ASP A 82 -8.57 -5.53 12.02
CA ASP A 82 -7.91 -4.37 12.65
C ASP A 82 -7.60 -3.25 11.63
N PHE A 83 -7.27 -3.66 10.40
CA PHE A 83 -6.96 -2.74 9.32
C PHE A 83 -8.21 -2.04 8.77
N LEU A 84 -9.30 -2.77 8.56
CA LEU A 84 -10.58 -2.19 8.13
C LEU A 84 -11.18 -1.25 9.18
N GLU A 85 -11.01 -1.58 10.47
CA GLU A 85 -11.41 -0.71 11.58
C GLU A 85 -10.63 0.61 11.60
N THR A 86 -9.32 0.56 11.28
CA THR A 86 -8.50 1.77 11.12
C THR A 86 -8.98 2.65 9.96
N PHE A 87 -9.50 2.07 8.88
CA PHE A 87 -10.11 2.82 7.77
C PHE A 87 -11.49 3.38 8.12
N GLY A 88 -12.33 2.59 8.78
CA GLY A 88 -13.65 3.01 9.26
C GLY A 88 -13.56 4.18 10.24
N SER A 89 -12.59 4.14 11.16
CA SER A 89 -12.36 5.19 12.16
C SER A 89 -11.90 6.53 11.56
N ARG A 90 -11.14 6.50 10.45
CA ARG A 90 -10.76 7.73 9.72
C ARG A 90 -11.93 8.30 8.89
N ALA A 91 -12.89 7.48 8.49
CA ALA A 91 -14.10 7.93 7.81
C ALA A 91 -15.13 8.55 8.79
N THR A 92 -15.17 8.10 10.05
CA THR A 92 -16.05 8.69 11.07
C THR A 92 -15.48 9.98 11.68
N GLY A 93 -14.16 10.14 11.76
CA GLY A 93 -13.51 11.36 12.27
C GLY A 93 -13.58 12.60 11.35
N LEU A 94 -14.11 12.47 10.13
CA LEU A 94 -14.36 13.61 9.23
C LEU A 94 -15.77 14.19 9.37
N ARG A 95 -16.60 13.64 10.27
CA ARG A 95 -17.99 14.07 10.45
C ARG A 95 -18.19 15.18 11.49
N GLU A 96 -17.13 15.60 12.19
CA GLU A 96 -17.20 16.64 13.24
C GLU A 96 -16.65 18.01 12.80
N VAL A 97 -16.14 18.17 11.57
CA VAL A 97 -15.56 19.46 11.10
C VAL A 97 -16.50 20.20 10.15
N GLN A 98 -17.75 19.77 10.01
CA GLN A 98 -18.73 20.42 9.14
C GLN A 98 -19.86 21.15 9.88
N ASP A 99 -19.81 21.21 11.21
CA ASP A 99 -20.71 21.98 12.07
C ASP A 99 -19.97 23.14 12.79
N CYS A 100 -19.21 23.95 12.04
CA CYS A 100 -18.74 25.28 12.44
C CYS A 100 -19.01 26.29 11.32
#